data_AF-A0A1Z2L352-F1
#
_entry.id   AF-A0A1Z2L352-F1
#
_cell.length_a   1.000
_cell.length_b   1.000
_cell.length_c   1.000
_cell.angle_alpha   90.00
_cell.angle_beta   90.00
_cell.angle_gamma   90.00
#
_symmetry.space_group_name_H-M   'P 1'
#
loop_
_entity.id
_entity.type
_entity.pdbx_description
1 polymer ?
#
loop_
_entity_poly.entity_id
_entity_poly.type
_entity_poly.pdbx_seq_one_letter_code
_entity_poly.pdbx_strand_id
1 'polypeptide(L)'
;MNRQGRIAPTSRWIAGGAAQQAPLRLYCFPHAGGSAAEYLRWGRHMPGVQVHAIQLPGRATRFGEPAVTSMDGLVGALVEEEFTGPYAFFGHSMGSLVAYELTCALRDAGRPLPERLVVSSGPAPDAPRRRTGVHRLPDDELLSAVNGRHNGIPPEVLDHPELRAMATAGLRADYTVLEEYEWRGHAPLPVPLTVLAGDGETALAEDGRLTGWARHTTRGPVEVRTFSGGHFYLREQETQVVQETLAELLGAGAVS
;
A
#
# COMPACT_ATOMS: atom_id res chain seq x y z
N MET A 1 -28.19 -0.88 34.79
CA MET A 1 -26.96 -1.65 35.05
C MET A 1 -26.03 -1.43 33.85
N ASN A 2 -25.05 -0.54 34.01
CA ASN A 2 -24.15 -0.09 32.94
C ASN A 2 -23.25 -1.22 32.47
N ARG A 3 -23.36 -1.62 31.20
CA ARG A 3 -22.27 -2.30 30.50
C ARG A 3 -21.31 -1.23 30.00
N GLN A 4 -20.19 -1.08 30.70
CA GLN A 4 -19.05 -0.29 30.26
C GLN A 4 -18.66 -0.76 28.86
N GLY A 5 -18.82 0.13 27.87
CA GLY A 5 -18.28 -0.07 26.54
C GLY A 5 -16.76 -0.11 26.65
N ARG A 6 -16.19 -1.31 26.57
CA ARG A 6 -14.75 -1.49 26.37
C ARG A 6 -14.43 -0.88 25.01
N ILE A 7 -13.80 0.28 25.00
CA ILE A 7 -13.14 0.81 23.81
C ILE A 7 -12.06 -0.23 23.47
N ALA A 8 -12.21 -0.93 22.34
CA ALA A 8 -11.17 -1.80 21.85
C ALA A 8 -9.86 -0.99 21.73
N PRO A 9 -8.70 -1.52 22.14
CA PRO A 9 -7.45 -0.79 21.98
C PRO A 9 -7.29 -0.39 20.52
N THR A 10 -7.07 0.91 20.27
CA THR A 10 -6.85 1.41 18.92
C THR A 10 -5.60 0.75 18.35
N SER A 11 -5.73 0.08 17.20
CA SER A 11 -4.61 -0.52 16.49
C SER A 11 -3.50 0.51 16.31
N ARG A 12 -2.25 0.11 16.59
CA ARG A 12 -1.08 0.93 16.28
C ARG A 12 -0.71 0.90 14.80
N TRP A 13 -1.15 -0.14 14.08
CA TRP A 13 -0.84 -0.31 12.65
C TRP A 13 -1.86 0.39 11.76
N ILE A 14 -3.07 0.63 12.24
CA ILE A 14 -4.18 1.12 11.44
C ILE A 14 -4.60 2.51 11.95
N ALA A 15 -4.34 3.53 11.15
CA ALA A 15 -4.85 4.88 11.38
C ALA A 15 -6.17 5.13 10.64
N GLY A 16 -7.01 6.01 11.18
CA GLY A 16 -8.29 6.39 10.58
C GLY A 16 -9.49 5.65 11.18
N GLY A 17 -10.60 5.62 10.45
CA GLY A 17 -11.78 4.85 10.85
C GLY A 17 -12.60 5.36 12.03
N ALA A 18 -12.39 6.59 12.52
CA ALA A 18 -13.03 7.03 13.77
C ALA A 18 -14.46 7.60 13.63
N ALA A 19 -14.95 7.94 12.42
CA ALA A 19 -16.11 8.85 12.32
C ALA A 19 -17.24 8.50 11.32
N GLN A 20 -17.17 7.41 10.56
CA GLN A 20 -18.20 7.10 9.55
C GLN A 20 -18.62 5.62 9.65
N GLN A 21 -19.89 5.34 9.97
CA GLN A 21 -20.45 4.04 9.65
C GLN A 21 -20.59 3.95 8.14
N ALA A 22 -19.69 3.20 7.51
CA ALA A 22 -19.68 2.93 6.09
C ALA A 22 -19.95 1.44 5.85
N PRO A 23 -20.67 1.08 4.77
CA PRO A 23 -20.87 -0.32 4.40
C PRO A 23 -19.54 -1.03 4.07
N LEU A 24 -18.52 -0.27 3.64
CA LEU A 24 -17.24 -0.81 3.22
C LEU A 24 -16.05 -0.07 3.84
N ARG A 25 -14.97 -0.80 4.13
CA ARG A 25 -13.68 -0.26 4.57
C ARG A 25 -12.62 -0.44 3.50
N LEU A 26 -11.81 0.59 3.28
CA LEU A 26 -10.63 0.52 2.41
C LEU A 26 -9.38 0.62 3.27
N TYR A 27 -8.56 -0.43 3.29
CA TYR A 27 -7.25 -0.41 3.96
C TYR A 27 -6.16 -0.10 2.94
N CYS A 28 -5.49 1.04 3.13
CA CYS A 28 -4.46 1.55 2.23
C CYS A 28 -3.05 1.25 2.76
N PHE A 29 -2.24 0.59 1.95
CA PHE A 29 -0.86 0.21 2.24
C PHE A 29 0.10 1.17 1.52
N PRO A 30 0.97 1.90 2.26
CA PRO A 30 1.82 2.92 1.69
C PRO A 30 2.94 2.36 0.82
N HIS A 31 3.41 3.20 -0.11
CA HIS A 31 4.68 3.02 -0.80
C HIS A 31 5.88 3.16 0.15
N ALA A 32 7.08 2.82 -0.34
CA ALA A 32 8.31 2.96 0.44
C ALA A 32 8.56 4.42 0.84
N GLY A 33 8.75 4.69 2.13
CA GLY A 33 8.85 6.03 2.70
C GLY A 33 7.51 6.73 2.92
N GLY A 34 6.41 6.19 2.39
CA GLY A 34 5.06 6.71 2.55
C GLY A 34 4.49 6.47 3.96
N SER A 35 3.51 7.28 4.35
CA SER A 35 2.83 7.18 5.65
C SER A 35 1.33 7.10 5.51
N ALA A 36 0.64 6.75 6.60
CA ALA A 36 -0.81 6.67 6.62
C ALA A 36 -1.50 7.98 6.20
N ALA A 37 -0.87 9.12 6.50
CA ALA A 37 -1.40 10.46 6.21
C ALA A 37 -1.72 10.69 4.73
N GLU A 38 -1.01 10.02 3.81
CA GLU A 38 -1.28 10.16 2.38
C GLU A 38 -2.69 9.67 2.01
N TYR A 39 -3.18 8.62 2.67
CA TYR A 39 -4.45 7.99 2.31
C TYR A 39 -5.62 8.48 3.15
N LEU A 40 -5.38 8.93 4.39
CA LEU A 40 -6.47 9.38 5.28
C LEU A 40 -7.31 10.49 4.65
N ARG A 41 -6.70 11.36 3.83
CA ARG A 41 -7.43 12.42 3.12
C ARG A 41 -8.44 11.89 2.11
N TRP A 42 -8.30 10.67 1.60
CA TRP A 42 -9.21 10.08 0.63
C TRP A 42 -10.61 9.83 1.19
N GLY A 43 -10.74 9.71 2.52
CA GLY A 43 -12.06 9.54 3.15
C GLY A 43 -13.03 10.70 2.85
N ARG A 44 -12.52 11.91 2.57
CA ARG A 44 -13.36 13.07 2.19
C ARG A 44 -13.97 12.93 0.79
N HIS A 45 -13.45 12.01 -0.02
CA HIS A 45 -13.72 11.87 -1.45
C HIS A 45 -14.52 10.61 -1.79
N MET A 46 -14.67 9.69 -0.84
CA MET A 46 -15.38 8.43 -1.05
C MET A 46 -16.50 8.28 -0.02
N PRO A 47 -17.64 9.00 -0.19
CA PRO A 47 -18.78 8.83 0.69
C PRO A 47 -19.24 7.37 0.65
N GLY A 48 -19.50 6.78 1.83
CA GLY A 48 -19.84 5.36 1.94
C GLY A 48 -18.65 4.39 1.98
N VAL A 49 -17.41 4.90 1.97
CA VAL A 49 -16.20 4.12 2.25
C VAL A 49 -15.47 4.70 3.45
N GLN A 50 -15.17 3.85 4.42
CA GLN A 50 -14.34 4.20 5.55
C GLN A 50 -12.87 3.90 5.24
N VAL A 51 -12.06 4.95 5.10
CA VAL A 51 -10.63 4.79 4.80
C VAL A 51 -9.85 4.54 6.08
N HIS A 52 -9.08 3.46 6.03
CA HIS A 52 -8.07 3.05 6.99
C HIS A 52 -6.71 3.07 6.29
N ALA A 53 -5.68 3.53 6.96
CA ALA A 53 -4.35 3.64 6.36
C ALA A 53 -3.32 3.00 7.27
N ILE A 54 -2.47 2.14 6.68
CA ILE A 54 -1.48 1.40 7.42
C ILE A 54 -0.29 2.31 7.77
N GLN A 55 0.03 2.39 9.06
CA GLN A 55 1.14 3.16 9.60
C GLN A 55 2.27 2.21 10.03
N LEU A 56 3.29 2.06 9.18
CA LEU A 56 4.45 1.24 9.52
C LEU A 56 5.32 1.93 10.59
N PRO A 57 6.08 1.16 11.40
CA PRO A 57 7.01 1.70 12.38
C PRO A 57 8.22 2.38 11.75
N GLY A 58 8.92 3.20 12.53
CA GLY A 58 10.09 3.96 12.10
C GLY A 58 9.78 5.25 11.34
N ARG A 59 8.50 5.67 11.29
CA ARG A 59 8.09 6.92 10.62
C ARG A 59 6.79 7.51 11.17
N ALA A 60 6.60 8.80 10.90
CA ALA A 60 5.44 9.60 11.31
C ALA A 60 5.09 9.38 12.79
N THR A 61 3.84 9.04 13.12
CA THR A 61 3.38 8.83 14.50
C THR A 61 4.05 7.65 15.21
N ARG A 62 4.78 6.79 14.47
CA ARG A 62 5.53 5.65 14.99
C ARG A 62 7.05 5.79 14.78
N PHE A 63 7.54 7.02 14.68
CA PHE A 63 8.96 7.29 14.44
C PHE A 63 9.89 6.70 15.51
N GLY A 64 9.47 6.68 16.78
CA GLY A 64 10.26 6.11 17.87
C GLY A 64 10.31 4.58 17.92
N GLU A 65 9.63 3.88 17.02
CA GLU A 65 9.63 2.42 16.95
C GLU A 65 10.66 1.90 15.93
N PRO A 66 11.31 0.75 16.18
CA PRO A 66 12.20 0.13 15.19
C PRO A 66 11.47 -0.16 13.88
N ALA A 67 12.04 0.29 12.77
CA ALA A 67 11.53 -0.03 11.44
C ALA A 67 11.66 -1.53 11.15
N VAL A 68 10.69 -2.09 10.41
CA VAL A 68 10.69 -3.50 10.01
C VAL A 68 11.38 -3.64 8.66
N THR A 69 12.29 -4.59 8.54
CA THR A 69 13.17 -4.74 7.37
C THR A 69 12.92 -6.01 6.56
N SER A 70 11.86 -6.77 6.86
CA SER A 70 11.48 -7.97 6.09
C SER A 70 9.98 -8.01 5.80
N MET A 71 9.62 -8.58 4.64
CA MET A 71 8.20 -8.78 4.28
C MET A 71 7.49 -9.68 5.28
N ASP A 72 8.15 -10.76 5.72
CA ASP A 72 7.60 -11.67 6.74
C ASP A 72 7.33 -10.95 8.07
N GLY A 73 8.22 -10.04 8.48
CA GLY A 73 8.01 -9.25 9.69
C GLY A 73 6.81 -8.30 9.56
N LEU A 74 6.62 -7.68 8.40
CA LEU A 74 5.47 -6.81 8.14
C LEU A 74 4.17 -7.62 8.12
N VAL A 75 4.13 -8.69 7.34
CA VAL A 75 2.94 -9.54 7.16
C VAL A 75 2.59 -10.27 8.46
N GLY A 76 3.58 -10.81 9.17
CA GLY A 76 3.38 -11.48 10.46
C GLY A 76 2.85 -10.56 11.55
N ALA A 77 3.15 -9.25 11.50
CA ALA A 77 2.52 -8.30 12.41
C ALA A 77 1.11 -7.89 11.97
N LEU A 78 0.90 -7.70 10.66
CA LEU A 78 -0.39 -7.26 10.10
C LEU A 78 -1.44 -8.38 10.08
N VAL A 79 -1.04 -9.65 10.01
CA VAL A 79 -1.97 -10.79 10.06
C VAL A 79 -2.60 -10.98 11.44
N GLU A 80 -2.10 -10.31 12.48
CA GLU A 80 -2.72 -10.29 13.82
C GLU A 80 -3.77 -9.18 13.95
N GLU A 81 -3.78 -8.21 13.04
CA GLU A 81 -4.73 -7.10 13.07
C GLU A 81 -6.14 -7.54 12.69
N GLU A 82 -7.15 -6.89 13.25
CA GLU A 82 -8.55 -7.19 12.98
C GLU A 82 -9.06 -6.35 11.80
N PHE A 83 -9.43 -7.03 10.72
CA PHE A 83 -10.12 -6.45 9.57
C PHE A 83 -11.61 -6.76 9.71
N THR A 84 -12.40 -5.77 10.14
CA THR A 84 -13.81 -5.98 10.52
C THR A 84 -14.78 -5.60 9.41
N GLY A 85 -15.82 -6.41 9.19
CA GLY A 85 -16.87 -6.13 8.20
C GLY A 85 -16.40 -6.30 6.75
N PRO A 86 -17.18 -5.87 5.76
CA PRO A 86 -16.75 -5.82 4.36
C PRO A 86 -15.55 -4.88 4.19
N TYR A 87 -14.49 -5.35 3.54
CA TYR A 87 -13.32 -4.53 3.27
C TYR A 87 -12.60 -4.87 1.96
N ALA A 88 -11.85 -3.90 1.47
CA ALA A 88 -10.93 -4.04 0.34
C ALA A 88 -9.54 -3.54 0.74
N PHE A 89 -8.53 -4.04 0.02
CA PHE A 89 -7.14 -3.60 0.16
C PHE A 89 -6.73 -2.77 -1.04
N PHE A 90 -6.06 -1.65 -0.78
CA PHE A 90 -5.38 -0.85 -1.77
C PHE A 90 -3.90 -0.74 -1.42
N GLY A 91 -3.01 -1.16 -2.31
CA GLY A 91 -1.57 -0.98 -2.13
C GLY A 91 -0.97 -0.15 -3.25
N HIS A 92 -0.02 0.71 -2.91
CA HIS A 92 0.77 1.45 -3.90
C HIS A 92 2.26 1.11 -3.78
N SER A 93 2.91 0.81 -4.90
CA SER A 93 4.33 0.44 -4.98
C SER A 93 4.65 -0.72 -4.03
N MET A 94 5.49 -0.50 -3.00
CA MET A 94 5.73 -1.49 -1.94
C MET A 94 4.43 -1.99 -1.29
N GLY A 95 3.47 -1.10 -1.05
CA GLY A 95 2.19 -1.43 -0.45
C GLY A 95 1.39 -2.45 -1.26
N SER A 96 1.56 -2.51 -2.57
CA SER A 96 0.94 -3.53 -3.44
C SER A 96 1.38 -4.94 -3.04
N LEU A 97 2.67 -5.11 -2.72
CA LEU A 97 3.22 -6.39 -2.28
C LEU A 97 2.79 -6.72 -0.87
N VAL A 98 2.84 -5.73 0.05
CA VAL A 98 2.40 -5.93 1.43
C VAL A 98 0.93 -6.36 1.46
N ALA A 99 0.06 -5.71 0.69
CA ALA A 99 -1.35 -6.06 0.58
C ALA A 99 -1.56 -7.47 -0.01
N TYR A 100 -0.81 -7.84 -1.06
CA TYR A 100 -0.86 -9.17 -1.65
C TYR A 100 -0.42 -10.26 -0.67
N GLU A 101 0.76 -10.10 -0.06
CA GLU A 101 1.34 -11.08 0.87
C GLU A 101 0.48 -11.22 2.13
N LEU A 102 -0.07 -10.11 2.63
CA LEU A 102 -1.04 -10.17 3.72
C LEU A 102 -2.30 -10.93 3.31
N THR A 103 -2.80 -10.74 2.09
CA THR A 103 -3.97 -11.49 1.62
C THR A 103 -3.67 -13.00 1.51
N CYS A 104 -2.47 -13.37 1.08
CA CYS A 104 -1.99 -14.75 1.12
C CYS A 104 -1.95 -15.29 2.56
N ALA A 105 -1.37 -14.54 3.49
CA ALA A 105 -1.28 -14.95 4.89
C ALA A 105 -2.65 -15.07 5.57
N LEU A 106 -3.59 -14.15 5.29
CA LEU A 106 -4.98 -14.23 5.78
C LEU A 106 -5.66 -15.51 5.28
N ARG A 107 -5.48 -15.86 3.98
CA ARG A 107 -6.02 -17.10 3.41
C ARG A 107 -5.46 -18.31 4.13
N ASP A 108 -4.14 -18.37 4.28
CA ASP A 108 -3.45 -19.52 4.86
C ASP A 108 -3.79 -19.67 6.36
N ALA A 109 -4.11 -18.57 7.04
CA ALA A 109 -4.62 -18.55 8.41
C ALA A 109 -6.14 -18.81 8.53
N GLY A 110 -6.86 -19.03 7.43
CA GLY A 110 -8.32 -19.23 7.43
C GLY A 110 -9.11 -18.01 7.89
N ARG A 111 -8.54 -16.80 7.79
CA ARG A 111 -9.18 -15.53 8.16
C ARG A 111 -10.03 -15.00 6.99
N PRO A 112 -11.00 -14.12 7.27
CA PRO A 112 -11.71 -13.41 6.21
C PRO A 112 -10.74 -12.76 5.22
N LEU A 113 -11.14 -12.71 3.96
CA LEU A 113 -10.36 -12.12 2.86
C LEU A 113 -10.99 -10.79 2.42
N PRO A 114 -10.20 -9.87 1.85
CA PRO A 114 -10.75 -8.68 1.23
C PRO A 114 -11.67 -9.05 0.06
N GLU A 115 -12.75 -8.28 -0.11
CA GLU A 115 -13.66 -8.40 -1.25
C GLU A 115 -12.99 -8.01 -2.58
N ARG A 116 -11.93 -7.21 -2.50
CA ARG A 116 -11.10 -6.80 -3.64
C ARG A 116 -9.68 -6.46 -3.20
N LEU A 117 -8.72 -6.82 -4.03
CA LEU A 117 -7.34 -6.32 -3.97
C LEU A 117 -7.10 -5.35 -5.13
N VAL A 118 -6.72 -4.11 -4.81
CA VAL A 118 -6.29 -3.11 -5.79
C VAL A 118 -4.80 -2.86 -5.59
N VAL A 119 -4.01 -3.08 -6.64
CA VAL A 119 -2.56 -2.86 -6.65
C VAL A 119 -2.23 -1.74 -7.60
N SER A 120 -1.34 -0.84 -7.18
CA SER A 120 -0.99 0.37 -7.92
C SER A 120 0.52 0.50 -8.04
N SER A 121 1.04 0.77 -9.24
CA SER A 121 2.47 1.03 -9.52
C SER A 121 3.44 0.01 -8.89
N GLY A 122 3.02 -1.25 -8.82
CA GLY A 122 3.80 -2.34 -8.24
C GLY A 122 3.87 -3.50 -9.23
N PRO A 123 5.07 -4.05 -9.52
CA PRO A 123 5.20 -5.21 -10.37
C PRO A 123 4.57 -6.44 -9.69
N ALA A 124 4.09 -7.38 -10.50
CA ALA A 124 3.56 -8.66 -10.02
C ALA A 124 4.57 -9.35 -9.07
N PRO A 125 4.10 -10.10 -8.06
CA PRO A 125 4.95 -10.73 -7.04
C PRO A 125 6.10 -11.56 -7.64
N ASP A 126 5.80 -12.30 -8.72
CA ASP A 126 6.71 -13.20 -9.43
C ASP A 126 7.61 -12.48 -10.46
N ALA A 127 7.45 -11.18 -10.67
CA ALA A 127 8.25 -10.44 -11.64
C ALA A 127 9.71 -10.31 -11.17
N PRO A 128 10.70 -10.44 -12.07
CA PRO A 128 12.11 -10.25 -11.73
C PRO A 128 12.38 -8.86 -11.13
N ARG A 129 12.99 -8.85 -9.94
CA ARG A 129 13.39 -7.62 -9.23
C ARG A 129 14.84 -7.28 -9.51
N ARG A 130 15.10 -5.99 -9.75
CA ARG A 130 16.47 -5.46 -9.83
C ARG A 130 16.94 -5.20 -8.40
N ARG A 131 17.87 -6.03 -7.91
CA ARG A 131 18.59 -5.81 -6.65
C ARG A 131 19.73 -4.84 -6.93
N THR A 132 19.49 -3.56 -6.67
CA THR A 132 20.49 -2.51 -6.92
C THR A 132 21.42 -2.28 -5.75
N GLY A 133 21.08 -2.81 -4.57
CA GLY A 133 21.83 -2.59 -3.33
C GLY A 133 21.57 -1.21 -2.72
N VAL A 134 20.48 -0.53 -3.11
CA VAL A 134 20.20 0.86 -2.69
C VAL A 134 20.08 0.99 -1.18
N HIS A 135 19.55 -0.04 -0.50
CA HIS A 135 19.43 -0.10 0.96
C HIS A 135 20.78 -0.24 1.69
N ARG A 136 21.89 -0.46 0.97
CA ARG A 136 23.25 -0.57 1.52
C ARG A 136 24.10 0.67 1.27
N LEU A 137 23.61 1.60 0.45
CA LEU A 137 24.31 2.84 0.15
C LEU A 137 24.41 3.74 1.39
N PRO A 138 25.42 4.62 1.47
CA PRO A 138 25.41 5.73 2.43
C PRO A 138 24.12 6.56 2.36
N ASP A 139 23.78 7.23 3.45
CA ASP A 139 22.47 7.92 3.60
C ASP A 139 22.16 8.89 2.46
N ASP A 140 23.11 9.74 2.08
CA ASP A 140 22.91 10.71 1.00
C ASP A 140 22.77 10.06 -0.38
N GLU A 141 23.52 8.98 -0.62
CA GLU A 141 23.43 8.20 -1.86
C GLU A 141 22.12 7.44 -1.95
N LEU A 142 21.62 6.91 -0.83
CA LEU A 142 20.30 6.29 -0.75
C LEU A 142 19.22 7.31 -1.09
N LEU A 143 19.21 8.49 -0.45
CA LEU A 143 18.22 9.53 -0.72
C LEU A 143 18.25 9.98 -2.18
N SER A 144 19.46 10.20 -2.73
CA SER A 144 19.65 10.58 -4.13
C SER A 144 19.14 9.49 -5.09
N ALA A 145 19.51 8.23 -4.86
CA ALA A 145 19.10 7.11 -5.70
C ALA A 145 17.58 6.86 -5.64
N VAL A 146 16.97 7.00 -4.47
CA VAL A 146 15.51 6.87 -4.31
C VAL A 146 14.79 8.04 -4.99
N ASN A 147 15.25 9.28 -4.76
CA ASN A 147 14.62 10.44 -5.37
C ASN A 147 14.76 10.43 -6.90
N GLY A 148 15.92 10.00 -7.42
CA GLY A 148 16.17 9.90 -8.86
C GLY A 148 15.30 8.87 -9.59
N ARG A 149 14.65 7.93 -8.88
CA ARG A 149 13.74 6.95 -9.50
C ARG A 149 12.37 7.52 -9.80
N HIS A 150 11.80 8.24 -8.83
CA HIS A 150 10.37 8.57 -8.85
C HIS A 150 10.06 10.00 -8.41
N ASN A 151 11.08 10.81 -8.07
CA ASN A 151 10.95 12.14 -7.49
C ASN A 151 9.97 12.18 -6.31
N GLY A 152 10.01 11.12 -5.49
CA GLY A 152 9.02 10.85 -4.44
C GLY A 152 9.29 11.54 -3.12
N ILE A 153 10.51 12.05 -2.92
CA ILE A 153 10.93 12.70 -1.68
C ILE A 153 10.64 14.20 -1.82
N PRO A 154 9.80 14.79 -0.95
CA PRO A 154 9.52 16.22 -1.00
C PRO A 154 10.81 17.05 -0.86
N PRO A 155 10.97 18.16 -1.61
CA PRO A 155 12.14 19.03 -1.50
C PRO A 155 12.43 19.48 -0.06
N GLU A 156 11.38 19.75 0.71
CA GLU A 156 11.49 20.17 2.12
C GLU A 156 12.17 19.10 2.99
N VAL A 157 11.97 17.81 2.67
CA VAL A 157 12.66 16.71 3.35
C VAL A 157 14.15 16.68 2.97
N LEU A 158 14.49 16.98 1.71
CA LEU A 158 15.86 17.00 1.23
C LEU A 158 16.65 18.20 1.77
N ASP A 159 15.99 19.33 2.04
CA ASP A 159 16.61 20.58 2.47
C ASP A 159 16.86 20.66 3.99
N HIS A 160 16.23 19.78 4.78
CA HIS A 160 16.32 19.79 6.25
C HIS A 160 17.07 18.56 6.81
N PRO A 161 18.24 18.73 7.45
CA PRO A 161 19.08 17.62 7.93
C PRO A 161 18.35 16.62 8.85
N GLU A 162 17.50 17.10 9.75
CA GLU A 162 16.72 16.25 10.65
C GLU A 162 15.70 15.39 9.87
N LEU A 163 14.99 16.00 8.91
CA LEU A 163 14.02 15.30 8.07
C LEU A 163 14.70 14.29 7.16
N ARG A 164 15.89 14.59 6.64
CA ARG A 164 16.73 13.63 5.89
C ARG A 164 17.03 12.41 6.74
N ALA A 165 17.54 12.59 7.97
CA ALA A 165 17.88 11.48 8.85
C ALA A 165 16.65 10.59 9.15
N MET A 166 15.51 11.22 9.40
CA MET A 166 14.24 10.51 9.62
C MET A 166 13.80 9.74 8.37
N ALA A 167 13.83 10.37 7.20
CA ALA A 167 13.44 9.76 5.94
C ALA A 167 14.36 8.60 5.56
N THR A 168 15.68 8.74 5.76
CA THR A 168 16.66 7.71 5.44
C THR A 168 16.44 6.44 6.23
N ALA A 169 16.19 6.52 7.54
CA ALA A 169 15.97 5.33 8.36
C ALA A 169 14.76 4.51 7.87
N GLY A 170 13.63 5.18 7.61
CA GLY A 170 12.42 4.54 7.08
C GLY A 170 12.59 4.01 5.66
N LEU A 171 13.19 4.80 4.77
CA LEU A 171 13.44 4.40 3.39
C LEU A 171 14.40 3.22 3.30
N ARG A 172 15.46 3.20 4.11
CA ARG A 172 16.41 2.09 4.15
C ARG A 172 15.73 0.79 4.54
N ALA A 173 14.86 0.83 5.55
CA ALA A 173 14.09 -0.34 5.96
C ALA A 173 13.15 -0.82 4.84
N ASP A 174 12.37 0.08 4.26
CA ASP A 174 11.41 -0.24 3.20
C ASP A 174 12.11 -0.77 1.93
N TYR A 175 13.26 -0.21 1.55
CA TYR A 175 14.06 -0.72 0.43
C TYR A 175 14.77 -2.04 0.74
N THR A 176 15.09 -2.31 2.01
CA THR A 176 15.57 -3.63 2.43
C THR A 176 14.47 -4.67 2.19
N VAL A 177 13.23 -4.38 2.63
CA VAL A 177 12.06 -5.23 2.35
C VAL A 177 11.91 -5.49 0.85
N LEU A 178 11.98 -4.44 0.02
CA LEU A 178 11.77 -4.56 -1.42
C LEU A 178 12.88 -5.34 -2.16
N GLU A 179 14.14 -5.13 -1.80
CA GLU A 179 15.27 -5.76 -2.50
C GLU A 179 15.52 -7.20 -2.02
N GLU A 180 15.19 -7.50 -0.76
CA GLU A 180 15.32 -8.85 -0.18
C GLU A 180 14.06 -9.69 -0.34
N TYR A 181 12.95 -9.12 -0.82
CA TYR A 181 11.73 -9.87 -1.10
C TYR A 181 11.96 -10.97 -2.15
N GLU A 182 11.47 -12.16 -1.83
CA GLU A 182 11.45 -13.33 -2.71
C GLU A 182 10.06 -13.93 -2.69
N TRP A 183 9.44 -14.05 -3.87
CA TRP A 183 8.15 -14.69 -4.02
C TRP A 183 8.27 -16.20 -3.86
N ARG A 184 7.37 -16.80 -3.06
CA ARG A 184 7.46 -18.21 -2.63
C ARG A 184 6.46 -19.13 -3.34
N GLY A 185 5.93 -18.73 -4.48
CA GLY A 185 5.07 -19.62 -5.28
C GLY A 185 3.66 -19.80 -4.71
N HIS A 186 3.06 -18.76 -4.11
CA HIS A 186 1.71 -18.86 -3.54
C HIS A 186 0.68 -19.28 -4.60
N ALA A 187 -0.30 -20.10 -4.18
CA ALA A 187 -1.46 -20.37 -5.00
C ALA A 187 -2.22 -19.05 -5.32
N PRO A 188 -2.86 -18.94 -6.50
CA PRO A 188 -3.64 -17.75 -6.83
C PRO A 188 -4.75 -17.48 -5.81
N LEU A 189 -5.00 -16.21 -5.51
CA LEU A 189 -5.99 -15.80 -4.51
C LEU A 189 -7.43 -15.89 -5.06
N PRO A 190 -8.43 -16.25 -4.25
CA PRO A 190 -9.84 -16.26 -4.66
C PRO A 190 -10.51 -14.87 -4.63
N VAL A 191 -9.74 -13.79 -4.78
CA VAL A 191 -10.19 -12.39 -4.64
C VAL A 191 -10.12 -11.65 -5.99
N PRO A 192 -11.13 -10.84 -6.36
CA PRO A 192 -11.02 -9.92 -7.50
C PRO A 192 -9.79 -9.02 -7.37
N LEU A 193 -9.07 -8.86 -8.48
CA LEU A 193 -7.84 -8.07 -8.52
C LEU A 193 -7.90 -7.01 -9.63
N THR A 194 -7.55 -5.77 -9.29
CA THR A 194 -7.42 -4.66 -10.25
C THR A 194 -6.03 -4.05 -10.14
N VAL A 195 -5.41 -3.77 -11.29
CA VAL A 195 -4.09 -3.15 -11.40
C VAL A 195 -4.23 -1.72 -11.90
N LEU A 196 -3.59 -0.78 -11.21
CA LEU A 196 -3.51 0.61 -11.61
C LEU A 196 -2.04 1.01 -11.86
N ALA A 197 -1.78 1.89 -12.82
CA ALA A 197 -0.44 2.40 -13.09
C ALA A 197 -0.45 3.80 -13.73
N GLY A 198 0.67 4.51 -13.66
CA GLY A 198 0.92 5.70 -14.46
C GLY A 198 1.37 5.33 -15.88
N ASP A 199 0.93 6.07 -16.90
CA ASP A 199 1.37 5.90 -18.29
C ASP A 199 2.85 6.29 -18.51
N GLY A 200 3.41 7.11 -17.62
CA GLY A 200 4.82 7.45 -17.59
C GLY A 200 5.72 6.35 -17.02
N GLU A 201 5.15 5.27 -16.46
CA GLU A 201 5.90 4.13 -15.90
C GLU A 201 6.22 3.06 -16.97
N THR A 202 6.85 3.47 -18.08
CA THR A 202 7.09 2.59 -19.23
C THR A 202 7.82 1.29 -18.86
N ALA A 203 8.88 1.37 -18.04
CA ALA A 203 9.62 0.21 -17.57
C ALA A 203 8.79 -0.76 -16.72
N LEU A 204 7.69 -0.30 -16.11
CA LEU A 204 6.75 -1.13 -15.37
C LEU A 204 5.70 -1.74 -16.30
N ALA A 205 5.32 -1.07 -17.38
CA ALA A 205 4.41 -1.61 -18.39
C ALA A 205 5.06 -2.74 -19.23
N GLU A 206 6.39 -2.73 -19.33
CA GLU A 206 7.18 -3.74 -20.04
C GLU A 206 7.19 -5.12 -19.35
N ASP A 207 7.55 -6.14 -20.13
CA ASP A 207 7.81 -7.52 -19.68
C ASP A 207 6.69 -8.19 -18.88
N GLY A 208 5.46 -7.73 -19.04
CA GLY A 208 4.29 -8.26 -18.33
C GLY A 208 4.36 -8.07 -16.81
N ARG A 209 5.10 -7.07 -16.31
CA ARG A 209 5.19 -6.78 -14.87
C ARG A 209 3.84 -6.32 -14.30
N LEU A 210 3.03 -5.59 -15.07
CA LEU A 210 1.65 -5.23 -14.68
C LEU A 210 0.65 -6.34 -15.01
N THR A 211 0.66 -6.84 -16.26
CA THR A 211 -0.30 -7.87 -16.69
C THR A 211 -0.10 -9.21 -15.98
N GLY A 212 1.09 -9.47 -15.44
CA GLY A 212 1.43 -10.66 -14.69
C GLY A 212 0.61 -10.87 -13.41
N TRP A 213 0.03 -9.80 -12.87
CA TRP A 213 -0.92 -9.89 -11.75
C TRP A 213 -2.11 -10.82 -12.03
N ALA A 214 -2.48 -11.01 -13.31
CA ALA A 214 -3.53 -11.95 -13.70
C ALA A 214 -3.26 -13.40 -13.27
N ARG A 215 -1.99 -13.79 -13.09
CA ARG A 215 -1.62 -15.14 -12.59
C ARG A 215 -1.90 -15.34 -11.10
N HIS A 216 -2.11 -14.26 -10.36
CA HIS A 216 -2.15 -14.26 -8.89
C HIS A 216 -3.57 -14.24 -8.32
N THR A 217 -4.58 -14.39 -9.17
CA THR A 217 -5.98 -14.54 -8.77
C THR A 217 -6.69 -15.60 -9.60
N THR A 218 -7.66 -16.29 -9.00
CA THR A 218 -8.61 -17.16 -9.71
C THR A 218 -9.86 -16.41 -10.18
N ARG A 219 -10.01 -15.12 -9.82
CA ARG A 219 -11.15 -14.28 -10.18
C ARG A 219 -10.75 -13.38 -11.35
N GLY A 220 -11.45 -13.52 -12.48
CA GLY A 220 -11.12 -12.82 -13.71
C GLY A 220 -12.23 -11.94 -14.26
N PRO A 221 -11.93 -11.15 -15.32
CA PRO A 221 -10.58 -10.79 -15.79
C PRO A 221 -9.89 -9.79 -14.85
N VAL A 222 -8.55 -9.76 -14.86
CA VAL A 222 -7.78 -8.69 -14.20
C VAL A 222 -7.67 -7.51 -15.15
N GLU A 223 -8.19 -6.37 -14.71
CA GLU A 223 -8.13 -5.12 -15.44
C GLU A 223 -6.86 -4.34 -15.07
N VAL A 224 -6.16 -3.82 -16.09
CA VAL A 224 -5.06 -2.86 -15.93
C VAL A 224 -5.55 -1.50 -16.39
N ARG A 225 -5.71 -0.55 -15.46
CA ARG A 225 -6.10 0.84 -15.75
C ARG A 225 -4.88 1.75 -15.67
N THR A 226 -4.61 2.51 -16.71
CA THR A 226 -3.50 3.47 -16.78
C THR A 226 -4.01 4.90 -16.67
N PHE A 227 -3.28 5.76 -15.96
CA PHE A 227 -3.61 7.16 -15.76
C PHE A 227 -2.45 8.05 -16.17
N SER A 228 -2.73 9.29 -16.55
CA SER A 228 -1.67 10.25 -16.89
C SER A 228 -0.80 10.56 -15.67
N GLY A 229 0.49 10.29 -15.77
CA GLY A 229 1.47 10.59 -14.72
C GLY A 229 2.53 9.52 -14.55
N GLY A 230 3.52 9.80 -13.69
CA GLY A 230 4.57 8.85 -13.33
C GLY A 230 4.18 7.94 -12.17
N HIS A 231 5.17 7.49 -11.40
CA HIS A 231 4.96 6.60 -10.25
C HIS A 231 3.94 7.14 -9.24
N PHE A 232 3.90 8.45 -9.03
CA PHE A 232 2.98 9.10 -8.10
C PHE A 232 1.76 9.74 -8.78
N TYR A 233 1.31 9.21 -9.93
CA TYR A 233 0.14 9.71 -10.67
C TYR A 233 -1.10 9.91 -9.78
N LEU A 234 -1.24 9.14 -8.70
CA LEU A 234 -2.30 9.25 -7.69
C LEU A 234 -2.42 10.65 -7.05
N ARG A 235 -1.32 11.41 -7.00
CA ARG A 235 -1.30 12.76 -6.41
C ARG A 235 -1.89 13.79 -7.37
N GLU A 236 -1.65 13.62 -8.66
CA GLU A 236 -2.11 14.51 -9.74
C GLU A 236 -3.53 14.13 -10.20
N GLN A 237 -3.82 12.83 -10.23
CA GLN A 237 -5.08 12.25 -10.69
C GLN A 237 -5.98 11.82 -9.51
N GLU A 238 -5.87 12.49 -8.35
CA GLU A 238 -6.61 12.11 -7.13
C GLU A 238 -8.12 11.97 -7.40
N THR A 239 -8.71 12.88 -8.19
CA THR A 239 -10.13 12.80 -8.59
C THR A 239 -10.43 11.53 -9.40
N GLN A 240 -9.77 11.33 -10.54
CA GLN A 240 -10.04 10.19 -11.43
C GLN A 240 -9.76 8.85 -10.76
N VAL A 241 -8.73 8.77 -9.92
CA VAL A 241 -8.37 7.51 -9.27
C VAL A 241 -9.24 7.25 -8.04
N VAL A 242 -9.37 8.23 -7.14
CA VAL A 242 -10.02 8.00 -5.84
C VAL A 242 -11.53 8.17 -5.94
N GLN A 243 -12.01 9.27 -6.53
CA GLN A 243 -13.44 9.58 -6.58
C GLN A 243 -14.18 8.74 -7.63
N GLU A 244 -13.54 8.45 -8.76
CA GLU A 244 -14.19 7.73 -9.85
C GLU A 244 -13.82 6.24 -9.79
N THR A 245 -12.54 5.90 -10.01
CA THR A 245 -12.12 4.50 -10.17
C THR A 245 -12.27 3.68 -8.88
N LEU A 246 -11.72 4.12 -7.76
CA LEU A 246 -11.82 3.38 -6.51
C LEU A 246 -13.27 3.33 -6.01
N ALA A 247 -14.04 4.41 -6.12
CA ALA A 247 -15.45 4.38 -5.75
C ALA A 247 -16.25 3.38 -6.61
N GLU A 248 -16.04 3.35 -7.93
CA GLU A 248 -16.66 2.39 -8.85
C GLU A 248 -16.31 0.94 -8.47
N LEU A 249 -15.01 0.63 -8.33
CA LEU A 249 -14.51 -0.71 -8.04
C LEU A 249 -15.03 -1.27 -6.71
N LEU A 250 -15.29 -0.38 -5.77
CA LEU A 250 -15.77 -0.67 -4.42
C LEU A 250 -17.30 -0.61 -4.32
N GLY A 251 -18.02 -0.34 -5.42
CA GLY A 251 -19.48 -0.22 -5.42
C GLY A 251 -20.00 1.00 -4.65
N ALA A 252 -19.15 2.01 -4.47
CA ALA A 252 -19.41 3.25 -3.74
C ALA A 252 -19.75 4.45 -4.67
N GLY A 253 -20.07 4.19 -5.94
CA GLY A 253 -20.37 5.22 -6.94
C GLY A 253 -21.83 5.70 -6.95
N ALA A 254 -21.98 7.00 -6.64
CA ALA A 254 -23.11 7.93 -6.84
C ALA A 254 -24.46 7.61 -6.17
N VAL A 255 -24.70 8.21 -4.99
CA VAL A 255 -26.03 8.79 -4.74
C VAL A 255 -26.21 9.88 -5.80
N SER A 256 -27.33 9.77 -6.52
CA SER A 256 -27.73 10.51 -7.70
C SER A 256 -27.50 12.02 -7.66
#